data_AF-A0A7S0J2Y8-F1
#
_entry.id   AF-A0A7S0J2Y8-F1
#
_cell.length_a   1.000
_cell.length_b   1.000
_cell.length_c   1.000
_cell.angle_alpha   90.00
_cell.angle_beta   90.00
_cell.angle_gamma   90.00
#
_symmetry.space_group_name_H-M   'P 1'
#
loop_
_entity.id
_entity.type
_entity.pdbx_description
1 polymer ?
#
loop_
_entity_poly.entity_id
_entity_poly.type
_entity_poly.pdbx_seq_one_letter_code
_entity_poly.pdbx_strand_id
1 'polypeptide(L)'
;SVYLSTAGATTLAFRFVILCSGFVSAAPELSRLYSNAPIDIASLHVIGDRDEGSEALRELFRAASATVIRHEGGHFMPAADAYIRRYLDFLSQYTTEARV
;
A
#
# COMPACT_ATOMS: atom_id res chain seq x y z
N SER A 1 -17.13 -29.53 -21.96
CA SER A 1 -16.94 -28.09 -21.73
C SER A 1 -18.01 -27.65 -20.74
N VAL A 2 -17.66 -27.45 -19.48
CA VAL A 2 -18.60 -26.98 -18.44
C VAL A 2 -18.17 -25.55 -18.12
N TYR A 3 -19.00 -24.59 -18.51
CA TYR A 3 -18.86 -23.20 -18.09
C TYR A 3 -19.24 -23.11 -16.60
N LEU A 4 -18.27 -22.83 -15.74
CA LEU A 4 -18.56 -22.32 -14.41
C LEU A 4 -18.84 -20.82 -14.54
N SER A 5 -20.13 -20.50 -14.62
CA SER A 5 -20.65 -19.15 -14.43
C SER A 5 -20.35 -18.70 -13.00
N THR A 6 -19.34 -17.84 -12.82
CA THR A 6 -19.06 -17.19 -11.52
C THR A 6 -20.01 -16.01 -11.31
N ALA A 7 -21.30 -16.31 -11.15
CA ALA A 7 -22.27 -15.36 -10.63
C ALA A 7 -21.95 -15.15 -9.14
N GLY A 8 -21.49 -13.95 -8.76
CA GLY A 8 -21.40 -13.53 -7.36
C GLY A 8 -20.04 -13.05 -6.83
N ALA A 9 -19.02 -12.85 -7.66
CA ALA A 9 -17.80 -12.18 -7.22
C ALA A 9 -18.02 -10.66 -7.17
N THR A 10 -18.39 -10.12 -6.01
CA THR A 10 -18.32 -8.68 -5.79
C THR A 10 -16.86 -8.26 -5.99
N THR A 11 -16.56 -7.56 -7.09
CA THR A 11 -15.22 -7.07 -7.34
C THR A 11 -14.90 -6.04 -6.27
N LEU A 12 -14.07 -6.41 -5.29
CA LEU A 12 -13.54 -5.47 -4.31
C LEU A 12 -12.61 -4.51 -5.04
N ALA A 13 -13.11 -3.31 -5.33
CA ALA A 13 -12.34 -2.23 -5.92
C ALA A 13 -11.78 -1.34 -4.81
N PHE A 14 -10.54 -1.61 -4.41
CA PHE A 14 -9.84 -0.75 -3.45
C PHE A 14 -9.53 0.61 -4.10
N ARG A 15 -9.77 1.70 -3.37
CA ARG A 15 -9.46 3.07 -3.82
C ARG A 15 -8.00 3.43 -3.62
N PHE A 16 -7.40 2.87 -2.58
CA PHE A 16 -6.01 3.07 -2.18
C PHE A 16 -5.52 1.93 -1.29
N VAL A 17 -4.21 1.90 -1.03
CA VAL A 17 -3.57 1.04 -0.03
C VAL A 17 -2.65 1.86 0.88
N ILE A 18 -2.55 1.48 2.15
CA ILE A 18 -1.56 2.02 3.09
C ILE A 18 -0.68 0.85 3.54
N LEU A 19 0.62 0.98 3.33
CA LEU A 19 1.63 -0.03 3.60
C LEU A 19 2.59 0.52 4.66
N CYS A 20 2.42 0.08 5.90
CA CYS A 20 3.33 0.42 6.99
C CYS A 20 4.38 -0.68 7.13
N SER A 21 5.63 -0.35 6.81
CA SER A 21 6.76 -1.27 6.85
C SER A 21 6.54 -2.56 6.01
N GLY A 22 5.86 -2.46 4.88
CA GLY A 22 5.52 -3.63 4.05
C GLY A 22 6.70 -4.14 3.23
N PHE A 23 6.83 -5.45 3.04
CA PHE A 23 7.97 -6.07 2.34
C PHE A 23 7.56 -6.99 1.18
N VAL A 24 8.52 -7.31 0.30
CA VAL A 24 8.39 -8.38 -0.70
C VAL A 24 8.76 -9.70 -0.03
N SER A 25 7.87 -10.69 -0.09
CA SER A 25 8.14 -12.01 0.48
C SER A 25 9.29 -12.70 -0.27
N ALA A 26 10.24 -13.27 0.49
CA ALA A 26 11.32 -14.08 -0.04
C ALA A 26 10.89 -15.51 -0.45
N ALA A 27 9.67 -15.93 -0.09
CA ALA A 27 9.14 -17.25 -0.43
C ALA A 27 8.92 -17.37 -1.96
N PRO A 28 9.59 -18.31 -2.65
CA PRO A 28 9.50 -18.45 -4.11
C PRO A 28 8.07 -18.65 -4.62
N GLU A 29 7.23 -19.31 -3.84
CA GLU A 29 5.82 -19.60 -4.16
C GLU A 29 4.96 -18.33 -4.25
N LEU A 30 5.41 -17.24 -3.62
CA LEU A 30 4.72 -15.95 -3.60
C LEU A 30 5.23 -14.98 -4.67
N SER A 31 6.30 -15.32 -5.41
CA SER A 31 6.87 -14.47 -6.47
C SER A 31 5.82 -14.01 -7.50
N ARG A 32 4.86 -14.89 -7.82
CA ARG A 32 3.75 -14.60 -8.75
C ARG A 32 2.84 -13.44 -8.33
N LEU A 33 2.81 -13.09 -7.04
CA LEU A 33 2.02 -11.96 -6.55
C LEU A 33 2.50 -10.62 -7.10
N TYR A 34 3.76 -10.57 -7.56
CA TYR A 34 4.43 -9.36 -8.00
C TYR A 34 4.59 -9.29 -9.53
N SER A 35 4.11 -10.30 -10.27
CA SER A 35 4.27 -10.40 -11.74
C SER A 35 3.57 -9.30 -12.55
N ASN A 36 2.57 -8.63 -11.96
CA ASN A 36 1.78 -7.60 -12.62
C ASN A 36 2.26 -6.16 -12.30
N ALA A 37 3.50 -6.00 -11.85
CA ALA A 37 4.10 -4.69 -11.64
C ALA A 37 4.27 -3.92 -12.98
N PRO A 38 4.26 -2.57 -12.97
CA PRO A 38 4.07 -1.73 -11.78
C PRO A 38 2.60 -1.66 -11.36
N ILE A 39 2.37 -1.79 -10.06
CA ILE A 39 1.05 -1.69 -9.43
C ILE A 39 0.58 -0.23 -9.54
N ASP A 40 -0.60 -0.05 -10.13
CA ASP A 40 -1.18 1.26 -10.44
C ASP A 40 -2.44 1.51 -9.60
N ILE A 41 -2.20 1.68 -8.30
CA ILE A 41 -3.20 2.13 -7.33
C ILE A 41 -2.58 3.23 -6.48
N ALA A 42 -3.40 4.16 -6.02
CA ALA A 42 -3.00 5.12 -4.99
C ALA A 42 -2.45 4.37 -3.77
N SER A 43 -1.25 4.71 -3.36
CA SER A 43 -0.54 4.01 -2.29
C SER A 43 0.17 4.99 -1.38
N LEU A 44 0.10 4.72 -0.08
CA LEU A 44 0.92 5.39 0.93
C LEU A 44 1.89 4.37 1.52
N HIS A 45 3.18 4.64 1.39
CA HIS A 45 4.25 3.83 1.97
C HIS A 45 4.82 4.55 3.18
N VAL A 46 4.78 3.91 4.35
CA VAL A 46 5.42 4.39 5.58
C VAL A 46 6.66 3.54 5.80
N ILE A 47 7.83 4.18 5.65
CA ILE A 47 9.13 3.51 5.59
C ILE A 47 10.02 4.04 6.71
N GLY A 48 10.56 3.13 7.52
CA GLY A 48 11.60 3.45 8.48
C GLY A 48 12.97 3.45 7.82
N ASP A 49 13.83 4.41 8.13
CA ASP A 49 15.18 4.51 7.55
C ASP A 49 16.06 3.30 7.92
N ARG A 50 15.70 2.54 8.97
CA ARG A 50 16.37 1.29 9.37
C ARG A 50 15.61 0.02 8.93
N ASP A 51 14.65 0.12 8.01
CA ASP A 51 13.90 -1.02 7.47
C ASP A 51 14.28 -1.29 6.00
N GLU A 52 15.10 -2.32 5.77
CA GLU A 52 15.62 -2.67 4.45
C GLU A 52 14.59 -3.31 3.52
N GLY A 53 13.49 -3.86 4.06
CA GLY A 53 12.50 -4.60 3.27
C GLY A 53 11.48 -3.71 2.54
N SER A 54 11.30 -2.49 3.04
CA SER A 54 10.20 -1.62 2.61
C SER A 54 10.39 -0.94 1.27
N GLU A 55 11.64 -0.65 0.89
CA GLU A 55 11.93 0.01 -0.38
C GLU A 55 11.62 -0.91 -1.58
N ALA A 56 11.97 -2.19 -1.47
CA ALA A 56 11.72 -3.18 -2.51
C ALA A 56 10.23 -3.33 -2.83
N LEU A 57 9.37 -3.29 -1.81
CA LEU A 57 7.92 -3.31 -2.04
C LEU A 57 7.45 -2.01 -2.69
N ARG A 58 7.98 -0.85 -2.25
CA ARG A 58 7.64 0.44 -2.87
C ARG A 58 7.93 0.42 -4.36
N GLU A 59 9.10 -0.07 -4.76
CA GLU A 59 9.54 -0.13 -6.16
C GLU A 59 8.57 -0.85 -7.11
N LEU A 60 7.74 -1.75 -6.59
CA LEU A 60 6.69 -2.42 -7.36
C LEU A 60 5.50 -1.53 -7.73
N PHE A 61 5.36 -0.34 -7.13
CA PHE A 61 4.27 0.60 -7.43
C PHE A 61 4.71 1.69 -8.42
N ARG A 62 3.80 2.22 -9.24
CA ARG A 62 4.13 3.38 -10.08
C ARG A 62 4.52 4.58 -9.21
N ALA A 63 5.60 5.28 -9.58
CA ALA A 63 6.07 6.45 -8.83
C ALA A 63 5.00 7.56 -8.74
N ALA A 64 4.20 7.74 -9.79
CA ALA A 64 3.14 8.76 -9.85
C ALA A 64 1.95 8.46 -8.91
N SER A 65 1.75 7.20 -8.49
CA SER A 65 0.64 6.79 -7.62
C SER A 65 1.10 6.41 -6.20
N ALA A 66 2.38 6.61 -5.88
CA ALA A 66 2.98 6.21 -4.61
C ALA A 66 3.46 7.42 -3.80
N THR A 67 2.80 7.70 -2.68
CA THR A 67 3.22 8.67 -1.67
C THR A 67 4.12 7.97 -0.65
N VAL A 68 5.22 8.60 -0.25
CA VAL A 68 6.17 8.03 0.71
C VAL A 68 6.31 8.95 1.94
N ILE A 69 6.16 8.36 3.13
CA ILE A 69 6.48 8.98 4.41
C ILE A 69 7.65 8.22 5.01
N ARG A 70 8.76 8.91 5.26
CA ARG A 70 9.94 8.36 5.94
C ARG A 70 10.02 8.79 7.39
N HIS A 71 10.56 7.92 8.24
CA HIS A 71 10.85 8.22 9.64
C HIS A 71 12.16 7.57 10.08
N GLU A 72 12.82 8.18 11.08
CA GLU A 72 14.12 7.74 11.62
C GLU A 72 14.04 6.41 12.42
N GLY A 73 12.95 5.67 12.29
CA GLY A 73 12.68 4.44 13.02
C GLY A 73 13.12 3.16 12.31
N GLY A 74 12.72 2.03 12.87
CA GLY A 74 12.73 0.72 12.19
C GLY A 74 11.33 0.36 11.69
N HIS A 75 10.95 -0.90 11.89
CA HIS A 75 9.69 -1.47 11.40
C HIS A 75 8.48 -1.13 12.30
N PHE A 76 7.96 0.10 12.21
CA PHE A 76 6.74 0.51 12.92
C PHE A 76 6.00 1.65 12.22
N MET A 77 4.74 1.87 12.62
CA MET A 77 3.96 3.04 12.19
C MET A 77 4.11 4.19 13.20
N PRO A 78 4.75 5.31 12.85
CA PRO A 78 4.92 6.42 13.78
C PRO A 78 3.60 7.13 14.10
N ALA A 79 3.42 7.46 15.37
CA ALA A 79 2.19 8.03 15.91
C ALA A 79 2.31 9.50 16.38
N ALA A 80 3.44 10.15 16.12
CA ALA A 80 3.56 11.58 16.44
C ALA A 80 2.64 12.40 15.50
N ASP A 81 2.10 13.51 16.00
CA ASP A 81 1.12 14.36 15.30
C ASP A 81 1.54 14.73 13.88
N ALA A 82 2.84 14.98 13.66
CA ALA A 82 3.37 15.29 12.34
C ALA A 82 3.13 14.18 11.32
N TYR A 83 3.23 12.91 11.72
CA TYR A 83 2.95 11.76 10.85
C TYR A 83 1.45 11.54 10.68
N ILE A 84 0.69 11.67 11.76
CA ILE A 84 -0.79 11.57 11.73
C ILE A 84 -1.37 12.55 10.72
N ARG A 85 -0.93 13.81 10.73
CA ARG A 85 -1.38 14.82 9.76
C ARG A 85 -1.14 14.38 8.31
N ARG A 86 0.02 13.83 8.01
CA ARG A 86 0.35 13.34 6.66
C ARG A 86 -0.49 12.12 6.25
N TYR A 87 -0.88 11.27 7.21
CA TYR A 87 -1.81 10.18 6.95
C TYR A 87 -3.20 10.72 6.62
N LEU A 88 -3.67 11.71 7.37
CA LEU A 88 -4.95 12.38 7.12
C LEU A 88 -4.95 13.10 5.76
N ASP A 89 -3.86 13.79 5.40
CA ASP A 89 -3.70 14.45 4.10
C ASP A 89 -3.77 13.47 2.92
N PHE A 90 -3.27 12.24 3.10
CA PHE A 90 -3.43 11.18 2.10
C PHE A 90 -4.88 10.68 2.06
N LEU A 91 -5.46 10.36 3.22
CA LEU A 91 -6.83 9.84 3.31
C LEU A 91 -7.86 10.81 2.75
N SER A 92 -7.71 12.12 2.98
CA SER A 92 -8.65 13.15 2.52
C SER A 92 -8.77 13.24 1.00
N GLN A 93 -7.79 12.71 0.25
CA GLN A 93 -7.86 12.62 -1.21
C GLN A 93 -8.80 11.51 -1.69
N TYR A 94 -9.08 10.53 -0.82
CA TYR A 94 -9.81 9.31 -1.15
C TYR A 94 -10.97 9.01 -0.20
N THR A 95 -11.26 9.86 0.77
CA THR A 95 -12.44 9.76 1.62
C THR A 95 -13.23 11.06 1.53
N THR A 96 -14.55 10.94 1.45
CA THR A 96 -15.43 12.08 1.65
C THR A 96 -15.76 12.08 3.13
N GLU A 97 -15.44 13.14 3.88
CA GLU A 97 -15.79 13.21 5.29
C GLU A 97 -17.29 12.97 5.47
N ALA A 98 -17.68 11.94 6.22
CA ALA A 98 -18.87 12.06 7.04
C ALA A 98 -18.45 12.89 8.24
N ARG A 99 -18.76 14.19 8.21
CA ARG A 99 -18.62 15.06 9.39
C ARG A 99 -19.32 14.37 10.57
N VAL A 100 -18.55 14.05 11.61
CA VAL A 100 -19.09 13.61 12.91
C VAL A 100 -19.62 14.82 13.66
#